data_AF-A0A920FIM5-F1
#
_entry.id   AF-A0A920FIM5-F1
#
_cell.length_a   1.000
_cell.length_b   1.000
_cell.length_c   1.000
_cell.angle_alpha   90.00
_cell.angle_beta   90.00
_cell.angle_gamma   90.00
#
_symmetry.space_group_name_H-M   'P 1'
#
loop_
_entity.id
_entity.type
_entity.pdbx_description
1 polymer ?
#
loop_
_entity_poly.entity_id
_entity_poly.type
_entity_poly.pdbx_seq_one_letter_code
_entity_poly.pdbx_strand_id
1 'polypeptide(L)'
;MSVFWLTFMKLLALISNVFLTISIYSQNELILQKINSENKPWTDTVINDSEQKFTFAVVTDRTGGHREGIWQKGVEKLNLMQPAFVVSVGDLIEGYTENKKINQQWNEFNEMVNQLEMPFFM
;
A
#
# COMPACT_ATOMS: atom_id res chain seq x y z
N MET A 1 47.92 22.83 -24.27
CA MET A 1 47.08 23.20 -23.11
C MET A 1 45.57 23.09 -23.37
N SER A 2 45.10 23.19 -24.62
CA SER A 2 43.65 23.22 -24.96
C SER A 2 42.93 21.85 -24.92
N VAL A 3 43.58 20.77 -25.35
CA VAL A 3 42.93 19.45 -25.48
C VAL A 3 42.62 18.80 -24.12
N PHE A 4 43.53 18.96 -23.15
CA PHE A 4 43.33 18.47 -21.78
C PHE A 4 42.17 19.17 -21.08
N TRP A 5 42.06 20.49 -21.25
CA TRP A 5 40.99 21.26 -20.64
C TRP A 5 39.62 20.96 -21.27
N LEU A 6 39.58 20.79 -22.60
CA LEU A 6 38.37 20.39 -23.32
C LEU A 6 37.89 18.98 -22.94
N THR A 7 38.81 18.02 -22.76
CA THR A 7 38.48 16.65 -22.32
C THR A 7 37.98 16.64 -20.87
N PHE A 8 38.59 17.43 -19.99
CA PHE A 8 38.12 17.61 -18.62
C PHE A 8 36.70 18.19 -18.54
N MET A 9 36.39 19.24 -19.30
CA MET A 9 35.03 19.83 -19.32
C MET A 9 33.98 18.87 -19.87
N LYS A 10 34.31 18.06 -20.89
CA LYS A 10 33.41 17.03 -21.42
C LYS A 10 33.12 15.94 -20.39
N LEU A 11 34.12 15.52 -19.61
CA LEU A 11 33.95 14.56 -18.53
C LEU A 11 33.05 15.11 -17.43
N LEU A 12 33.25 16.37 -17.04
CA LEU A 12 32.41 17.04 -16.04
C LEU A 12 30.94 17.15 -16.49
N ALA A 13 30.73 17.51 -17.76
CA ALA A 13 29.39 17.56 -18.35
C ALA A 13 28.73 16.17 -18.41
N LEU A 14 29.48 15.12 -18.74
CA LEU A 14 28.98 13.75 -18.73
C LEU A 14 28.56 13.30 -17.33
N ILE A 15 29.42 13.52 -16.33
CA ILE A 15 29.15 13.19 -14.93
C ILE A 15 27.91 13.94 -14.44
N SER A 16 27.81 15.24 -14.73
CA SER A 16 26.65 16.07 -14.41
C SER A 16 25.35 15.53 -15.02
N ASN A 17 25.36 15.13 -16.30
CA ASN A 17 24.18 14.55 -16.95
C ASN A 17 23.79 13.19 -16.35
N VAL A 18 24.77 12.36 -15.96
CA VAL A 18 24.50 11.09 -15.26
C VAL A 18 23.86 11.35 -13.90
N PHE A 19 24.37 12.29 -13.12
CA PHE A 19 23.75 12.65 -11.83
C PHE A 19 22.35 13.25 -12.00
N LEU A 20 22.15 14.10 -13.01
CA LEU A 20 20.84 14.70 -13.28
C LEU A 20 19.80 13.64 -13.66
N THR A 21 20.19 12.66 -14.47
CA THR A 21 19.30 11.56 -14.87
C THR A 21 18.95 10.66 -13.69
N ILE A 22 19.91 10.26 -12.84
CA ILE A 22 19.63 9.45 -11.63
C ILE A 22 18.62 10.14 -10.71
N SER A 23 18.77 11.45 -10.47
CA SER A 23 17.84 12.21 -9.62
C SER A 23 16.43 12.30 -10.22
N ILE A 24 16.28 12.28 -11.55
CA ILE A 24 14.98 12.30 -12.23
C ILE A 24 14.30 10.91 -12.17
N TYR A 25 15.08 9.83 -12.14
CA TYR A 25 14.56 8.45 -12.06
C TYR A 25 14.33 7.93 -10.64
N SER A 26 14.74 8.67 -9.60
CA SER A 26 14.48 8.31 -8.21
C SER A 26 13.00 8.50 -7.87
N GLN A 27 12.24 7.42 -7.70
CA GLN A 27 10.93 7.50 -7.07
C GLN A 27 11.13 7.79 -5.57
N ASN A 28 10.34 8.73 -5.02
CA ASN A 28 10.34 8.94 -3.57
C ASN A 28 9.64 7.76 -2.88
N GLU A 29 10.20 7.28 -1.77
CA GLU A 29 9.54 6.27 -0.93
C GLU A 29 8.17 6.76 -0.47
N LEU A 30 7.19 5.84 -0.44
CA LEU A 30 5.89 6.15 0.15
C LEU A 30 5.99 6.27 1.67
N ILE A 31 5.71 7.48 2.18
CA ILE A 31 5.76 7.77 3.61
C ILE A 31 4.36 7.78 4.19
N LEU A 32 4.07 6.84 5.10
CA LEU A 32 2.90 6.92 5.96
C LEU A 32 3.12 7.96 7.07
N GLN A 33 2.23 8.95 7.15
CA GLN A 33 2.21 9.87 8.28
C GLN A 33 1.81 9.11 9.54
N LYS A 34 2.69 9.11 10.54
CA LYS A 34 2.41 8.49 11.84
C LYS A 34 1.44 9.38 12.61
N ILE A 35 0.26 8.86 12.90
CA ILE A 35 -0.71 9.49 13.80
C ILE A 35 -0.51 8.92 15.21
N ASN A 36 -0.43 9.80 16.21
CA ASN A 36 -0.34 9.39 17.61
C ASN A 36 -1.75 9.11 18.16
N SER A 37 -2.26 7.92 17.86
CA SER A 37 -3.55 7.42 18.36
C SER A 37 -3.40 5.96 18.80
N GLU A 38 -4.05 5.61 19.91
CA GLU A 38 -4.16 4.21 20.36
C GLU A 38 -5.03 3.40 19.39
N ASN A 39 -6.12 3.99 18.91
CA ASN A 39 -7.01 3.38 17.93
C ASN A 39 -6.60 3.82 16.52
N LYS A 40 -6.16 2.87 15.71
CA LYS A 40 -5.72 3.10 14.33
C LYS A 40 -6.65 2.37 13.38
N PRO A 41 -7.17 3.04 12.34
CA PRO A 41 -8.00 2.38 11.34
C PRO A 41 -7.15 1.63 10.30
N TRP A 42 -6.05 0.99 10.71
CA TRP A 42 -5.21 0.19 9.82
C TRP A 42 -4.49 -0.94 10.56
N THR A 43 -4.13 -1.99 9.83
CA THR A 43 -3.51 -3.20 10.40
C THR A 43 -2.02 -3.07 10.67
N ASP A 44 -1.25 -2.52 9.72
CA ASP A 44 0.20 -2.32 9.83
C ASP A 44 0.60 -0.99 9.15
N THR A 45 1.86 -0.61 9.29
CA THR A 45 2.50 0.58 8.73
C THR A 45 3.62 0.25 7.76
N VAL A 46 3.95 -1.03 7.58
CA VAL A 46 4.95 -1.46 6.58
C VAL A 46 4.29 -1.52 5.21
N ILE A 47 4.52 -0.50 4.39
CA ILE A 47 4.01 -0.45 3.01
C ILE A 47 4.76 -1.46 2.13
N ASN A 48 4.02 -2.12 1.24
CA ASN A 48 4.59 -3.02 0.23
C ASN A 48 4.94 -2.27 -1.08
N ASP A 49 5.81 -1.26 -0.98
CA ASP A 49 6.18 -0.38 -2.10
C ASP A 49 7.38 -0.92 -2.90
N SER A 50 7.50 -0.52 -4.17
CA SER A 50 8.67 -0.78 -4.99
C SER A 50 9.09 0.47 -5.76
N GLU A 51 10.40 0.71 -5.90
CA GLU A 51 10.99 1.95 -6.44
C GLU A 51 10.55 2.37 -7.86
N GLN A 52 9.78 1.53 -8.57
CA GLN A 52 9.36 1.82 -9.95
C GLN A 52 7.86 1.57 -10.19
N LYS A 53 7.10 1.15 -9.18
CA LYS A 53 5.69 0.78 -9.35
C LYS A 53 4.92 1.07 -8.08
N PHE A 54 4.02 2.05 -8.19
CA PHE A 54 3.00 2.31 -7.17
C PHE A 54 1.66 1.74 -7.63
N THR A 55 1.07 0.85 -6.83
CA THR A 55 -0.27 0.31 -7.04
C THR A 55 -0.93 0.14 -5.69
N PHE A 56 -2.19 0.52 -5.58
CA PHE A 56 -3.00 0.25 -4.39
C PHE A 56 -4.33 -0.37 -4.83
N ALA A 57 -5.00 -1.05 -3.91
CA ALA A 57 -6.31 -1.63 -4.17
C ALA A 57 -7.38 -0.91 -3.35
N VAL A 58 -8.55 -0.73 -3.96
CA VAL A 58 -9.77 -0.29 -3.28
C VAL A 58 -10.69 -1.49 -3.18
N VAL A 59 -11.14 -1.80 -1.97
CA VAL A 59 -12.18 -2.81 -1.73
C VAL A 59 -13.41 -2.15 -1.13
N THR A 60 -14.56 -2.76 -1.36
CA THR A 60 -15.85 -2.25 -0.88
C THR A 60 -16.62 -3.39 -0.25
N ASP A 61 -17.72 -3.03 0.39
CA ASP A 61 -18.84 -3.81 0.92
C ASP A 61 -18.64 -5.34 0.94
N ARG A 62 -18.54 -5.90 2.14
CA ARG A 62 -18.62 -7.36 2.38
C ARG A 62 -20.08 -7.83 2.46
N THR A 63 -20.98 -6.93 2.82
CA THR A 63 -22.38 -7.15 3.17
C THR A 63 -23.29 -6.79 1.99
N GLY A 64 -24.61 -6.74 2.19
CA GLY A 64 -25.54 -6.35 1.11
C GLY A 64 -25.72 -7.43 0.03
N GLY A 65 -25.55 -8.70 0.41
CA GLY A 65 -25.53 -9.84 -0.51
C GLY A 65 -24.36 -10.79 -0.23
N HIS A 66 -24.06 -10.99 1.06
CA HIS A 66 -22.91 -11.75 1.51
C HIS A 66 -22.87 -13.14 0.88
N ARG A 67 -21.73 -13.47 0.28
CA ARG A 67 -21.42 -14.80 -0.26
C ARG A 67 -20.21 -15.35 0.48
N GLU A 68 -20.42 -16.44 1.18
CA GLU A 68 -19.38 -17.12 1.94
C GLU A 68 -18.16 -17.43 1.06
N GLY A 69 -16.96 -17.14 1.56
CA GLY A 69 -15.69 -17.41 0.88
C GLY A 69 -15.28 -16.42 -0.22
N ILE A 70 -16.16 -15.52 -0.67
CA ILE A 70 -15.81 -14.61 -1.79
C ILE A 70 -14.80 -13.54 -1.35
N TRP A 71 -14.92 -13.02 -0.13
CA TRP A 71 -13.97 -12.05 0.38
C TRP A 71 -12.62 -12.75 0.63
N GLN A 72 -12.57 -13.93 1.25
CA GLN A 72 -11.31 -14.67 1.42
C GLN A 72 -10.56 -14.87 0.08
N LYS A 73 -11.27 -15.22 -1.01
CA LYS A 73 -10.68 -15.26 -2.37
C LYS A 73 -10.20 -13.90 -2.88
N GLY A 74 -10.83 -12.81 -2.45
CA GLY A 74 -10.36 -11.46 -2.68
C GLY A 74 -9.03 -11.18 -1.98
N VAL A 75 -8.88 -11.57 -0.71
CA VAL A 75 -7.61 -11.50 0.03
C VAL A 75 -6.51 -12.24 -0.72
N GLU A 76 -6.77 -13.50 -1.12
CA GLU A 76 -5.80 -14.32 -1.86
C GLU A 76 -5.30 -13.62 -3.12
N LYS A 77 -6.21 -12.98 -3.88
CA LYS A 77 -5.85 -12.23 -5.09
C LYS A 77 -5.06 -10.95 -4.77
N LEU A 78 -5.39 -10.25 -3.69
CA LEU A 78 -4.65 -9.08 -3.25
C LEU A 78 -3.21 -9.44 -2.89
N ASN A 79 -3.01 -10.55 -2.18
CA ASN A 79 -1.68 -11.10 -1.90
C ASN A 79 -0.93 -11.48 -3.18
N LEU A 80 -1.59 -12.00 -4.22
CA LEU A 80 -0.92 -12.25 -5.50
C LEU A 80 -0.53 -10.96 -6.24
N MET A 81 -1.33 -9.89 -6.14
CA MET A 81 -1.10 -8.64 -6.84
C MET A 81 -0.02 -7.75 -6.19
N GLN A 82 0.24 -7.97 -4.90
CA GLN A 82 1.22 -7.20 -4.11
C GLN A 82 1.03 -5.67 -4.26
N PRO A 83 -0.16 -5.10 -4.00
CA PRO A 83 -0.31 -3.66 -3.90
C PRO A 83 0.47 -3.12 -2.69
N ALA A 84 0.86 -1.85 -2.75
CA ALA A 84 1.49 -1.10 -1.67
C ALA A 84 0.64 -1.11 -0.40
N PHE A 85 -0.67 -0.95 -0.56
CA PHE A 85 -1.67 -1.09 0.49
C PHE A 85 -3.06 -1.36 -0.12
N VAL A 86 -3.99 -1.74 0.75
CA VAL A 86 -5.42 -1.88 0.46
C VAL A 86 -6.18 -0.83 1.26
N VAL A 87 -7.15 -0.16 0.65
CA VAL A 87 -8.07 0.76 1.33
C VAL A 87 -9.50 0.31 1.14
N SER A 88 -10.31 0.42 2.18
CA SER A 88 -11.72 0.08 2.16
C SER A 88 -12.61 1.31 2.17
N VAL A 89 -13.76 1.21 1.48
CA VAL A 89 -14.81 2.25 1.49
C VAL A 89 -15.85 2.01 2.59
N GLY A 90 -15.97 0.79 3.12
CA GLY A 90 -16.82 0.47 4.27
C GLY A 90 -17.72 -0.75 4.07
N ASP A 91 -18.76 -0.81 4.89
CA ASP A 91 -19.78 -1.87 4.94
C ASP A 91 -19.20 -3.30 5.11
N LEU A 92 -18.44 -3.46 6.21
CA LEU A 92 -17.58 -4.62 6.44
C LEU A 92 -18.20 -5.69 7.35
N ILE A 93 -19.25 -5.31 8.08
CA ILE A 93 -20.04 -6.18 8.95
C ILE A 93 -21.52 -5.82 8.81
N GLU A 94 -22.42 -6.80 8.97
CA GLU A 94 -23.86 -6.56 8.80
C GLU A 94 -24.38 -5.55 9.83
N GLY A 95 -23.92 -5.62 11.09
CA GLY A 95 -24.19 -4.58 12.10
C GLY A 95 -25.65 -4.44 12.56
N TYR A 96 -26.64 -5.04 11.88
CA TYR A 96 -28.07 -4.98 12.19
C TYR A 96 -28.49 -5.91 13.35
N THR A 97 -27.71 -5.98 14.43
CA THR A 97 -27.83 -7.00 15.47
C THR A 97 -27.37 -6.51 16.86
N GLU A 98 -27.68 -7.26 17.92
CA GLU A 98 -27.24 -7.00 19.31
C GLU A 98 -25.70 -7.05 19.49
N ASN A 99 -25.20 -6.35 20.52
CA ASN A 99 -23.77 -6.11 20.79
C ASN A 99 -22.87 -7.35 20.76
N LYS A 100 -23.30 -8.51 21.30
CA LYS A 100 -22.46 -9.72 21.31
C LYS A 100 -22.15 -10.24 19.90
N LYS A 101 -23.12 -10.13 18.99
CA LYS A 101 -22.98 -10.57 17.60
C LYS A 101 -22.12 -9.59 16.78
N ILE A 102 -22.15 -8.30 17.10
CA ILE A 102 -21.27 -7.29 16.48
C ILE A 102 -19.79 -7.64 16.72
N ASN A 103 -19.41 -7.99 17.95
CA ASN A 103 -18.03 -8.38 18.24
C ASN A 103 -17.60 -9.63 17.48
N GLN A 104 -18.49 -10.61 17.32
CA GLN A 104 -18.21 -11.80 16.53
C GLN A 104 -17.99 -11.44 15.05
N GLN A 105 -18.84 -10.59 14.46
CA GLN A 105 -18.69 -10.15 13.08
C GLN A 105 -17.38 -9.41 12.83
N TRP A 106 -16.97 -8.56 13.78
CA TRP A 106 -15.67 -7.90 13.74
C TRP A 106 -14.51 -8.89 13.86
N ASN A 107 -14.59 -9.87 14.77
CA ASN A 107 -13.55 -10.90 14.89
C ASN A 107 -13.39 -11.68 13.57
N GLU A 108 -14.49 -12.14 12.98
CA GLU A 108 -14.48 -12.83 11.69
C GLU A 108 -13.90 -11.95 10.56
N PHE A 109 -14.25 -10.66 10.54
CA PHE A 109 -13.68 -9.73 9.58
C PHE A 109 -12.17 -9.55 9.76
N ASN A 110 -11.73 -9.34 11.01
CA ASN A 110 -10.33 -9.15 11.35
C ASN A 110 -9.49 -10.39 11.03
N GLU A 111 -10.02 -11.61 11.24
CA GLU A 111 -9.34 -12.86 10.84
C GLU A 111 -9.05 -12.93 9.34
N MET A 112 -9.90 -12.34 8.49
CA MET A 112 -9.67 -12.29 7.05
C MET A 112 -8.67 -11.19 6.67
N VAL A 113 -8.83 -9.98 7.21
CA VAL A 113 -7.94 -8.85 6.90
C VAL A 113 -6.51 -9.11 7.38
N ASN A 114 -6.34 -9.79 8.52
CA ASN A 114 -5.03 -10.17 9.05
C ASN A 114 -4.26 -11.17 8.18
N GLN A 115 -4.88 -11.71 7.12
CA GLN A 115 -4.20 -12.54 6.12
C GLN A 115 -3.59 -11.72 4.98
N LEU A 116 -3.87 -10.42 4.89
CA LEU A 116 -3.23 -9.54 3.90
C LEU A 116 -1.74 -9.39 4.21
N GLU A 117 -0.92 -9.47 3.17
CA GLU A 117 0.54 -9.29 3.25
C GLU A 117 0.97 -7.82 3.16
N MET A 118 0.00 -6.91 3.04
CA MET A 118 0.20 -5.46 3.00
C MET A 118 -0.79 -4.77 3.93
N PRO A 119 -0.56 -3.48 4.28
CA PRO A 119 -1.45 -2.73 5.14
C PRO A 119 -2.84 -2.60 4.56
N PHE A 120 -3.84 -2.77 5.42
CA PHE A 120 -5.24 -2.49 5.12
C PHE A 120 -5.67 -1.24 5.88
N PHE A 121 -6.28 -0.29 5.18
CA PHE A 121 -6.83 0.96 5.71
C PHE A 121 -8.35 0.93 5.67
N MET A 122 -8.98 1.21 6.81
CA MET A 122 -10.43 1.32 6.99
C MET A 122 -10.88 2.77 7.10
#